data_AF-A0A7S3KM65-F1
#
_entry.id   AF-A0A7S3KM65-F1
#
_cell.length_a   1.000
_cell.length_b   1.000
_cell.length_c   1.000
_cell.angle_alpha   90.00
_cell.angle_beta   90.00
_cell.angle_gamma   90.00
#
_symmetry.space_group_name_H-M   'P 1'
#
loop_
_entity.id
_entity.type
_entity.pdbx_description
1 polymer ?
#
loop_
_entity_poly.entity_id
_entity_poly.type
_entity_poly.pdbx_seq_one_letter_code
_entity_poly.pdbx_strand_id
1 'polypeptide(L)'
;EGDNNILMQQAGKLILQNLAYLFKGKPLMPTFEFLMEDIPDVEPFTESLEDLGNILKLFTYRLVNLIQETGSKLQMAEDKVSEWDRLLAYYVYPMTFTYFNRFLLSEYINWLANFDGDLETKKAFEKVGLIYAQRVLINDAANFTEYLSKCQIDELK
;
A
#
# COMPACT_ATOMS: atom_id res chain seq x y z
N GLU A 1 -22.22 -10.76 4.33
CA GLU A 1 -21.65 -9.69 3.50
C GLU A 1 -22.09 -8.36 4.09
N GLY A 2 -21.14 -7.48 4.44
CA GLY A 2 -21.40 -6.17 5.05
C GLY A 2 -21.16 -5.03 4.06
N ASP A 3 -21.58 -3.81 4.40
CA ASP A 3 -21.30 -2.62 3.60
C ASP A 3 -19.79 -2.45 3.36
N ASN A 4 -19.38 -2.20 2.11
CA ASN A 4 -17.98 -2.07 1.72
C ASN A 4 -17.24 -1.01 2.54
N ASN A 5 -17.89 0.11 2.87
CA ASN A 5 -17.27 1.16 3.68
C ASN A 5 -17.00 0.66 5.11
N ILE A 6 -17.92 -0.13 5.68
CA ILE A 6 -17.74 -0.73 7.01
C ILE A 6 -16.58 -1.72 6.97
N LEU A 7 -16.48 -2.55 5.92
CA LEU A 7 -15.37 -3.48 5.74
C LEU A 7 -14.03 -2.75 5.60
N MET A 8 -13.99 -1.63 4.87
CA MET A 8 -12.79 -0.80 4.76
C MET A 8 -12.39 -0.21 6.12
N GLN A 9 -13.34 0.25 6.92
CA GLN A 9 -13.04 0.75 8.28
C GLN A 9 -12.50 -0.35 9.20
N GLN A 10 -13.04 -1.57 9.10
CA GLN A 10 -12.56 -2.71 9.87
C GLN A 10 -11.13 -3.09 9.49
N ALA A 11 -10.83 -3.12 8.18
CA ALA A 11 -9.46 -3.32 7.68
C ALA A 11 -8.52 -2.20 8.16
N GLY A 12 -8.95 -0.94 8.09
CA GLY A 12 -8.19 0.21 8.61
C GLY A 12 -7.83 0.07 10.09
N LYS A 13 -8.78 -0.37 10.92
CA LYS A 13 -8.53 -0.64 12.36
C LYS A 13 -7.50 -1.76 12.55
N LEU A 14 -7.58 -2.83 11.75
CA LEU A 14 -6.62 -3.94 11.82
C LEU A 14 -5.20 -3.51 11.44
N ILE A 15 -5.07 -2.64 10.43
CA ILE A 15 -3.78 -2.07 10.01
C ILE A 15 -3.15 -1.28 11.17
N LEU A 16 -3.89 -0.35 11.77
CA LEU A 16 -3.39 0.45 12.90
C LEU A 16 -3.15 -0.37 14.16
N GLN A 17 -3.89 -1.47 14.36
CA GLN A 17 -3.63 -2.41 15.44
C GLN A 17 -2.27 -3.08 15.29
N ASN A 18 -1.86 -3.46 14.08
CA ASN A 18 -0.52 -4.02 13.83
C ASN A 18 0.58 -2.98 14.04
N LEU A 19 0.36 -1.72 13.67
CA LEU A 19 1.28 -0.62 14.04
C LEU A 19 1.43 -0.53 15.58
N ALA A 20 0.33 -0.58 16.31
CA ALA A 20 0.37 -0.56 17.78
C ALA A 20 1.04 -1.81 18.38
N TYR A 21 1.00 -2.96 17.69
CA TYR A 21 1.74 -4.17 18.09
C TYR A 21 3.24 -3.99 17.91
N LEU A 22 3.67 -3.43 16.77
CA LEU A 22 5.08 -3.11 16.51
C LEU A 22 5.66 -2.25 17.65
N PHE A 23 4.99 -1.14 18.00
CA PHE A 23 5.46 -0.26 19.08
C PHE A 23 5.46 -0.91 20.47
N LYS A 24 4.70 -1.99 20.67
CA LYS A 24 4.65 -2.75 21.93
C LYS A 24 5.58 -3.96 21.93
N GLY A 25 6.35 -4.18 20.86
CA GLY A 25 7.18 -5.37 20.69
C GLY A 25 6.35 -6.67 20.61
N LYS A 26 5.08 -6.57 20.18
CA LYS A 26 4.21 -7.73 19.98
C LYS A 26 4.40 -8.29 18.56
N PRO A 27 4.19 -9.61 18.37
CA PRO A 27 4.28 -10.20 17.04
C PRO A 27 3.25 -9.57 16.11
N LEU A 28 3.68 -9.31 14.88
CA LEU A 28 2.83 -8.86 13.78
C LEU A 28 2.13 -10.05 13.14
N MET A 29 1.00 -9.78 12.49
CA MET A 29 0.45 -10.75 11.53
C MET A 29 1.38 -10.84 10.31
N PRO A 30 1.52 -12.02 9.67
CA PRO A 30 2.47 -12.20 8.55
C PRO A 30 2.30 -11.19 7.41
N THR A 31 1.07 -10.84 7.06
CA THR A 31 0.77 -9.85 6.00
C THR A 31 1.15 -8.41 6.36
N PHE A 32 1.60 -8.17 7.60
CA PHE A 32 2.00 -6.88 8.14
C PHE A 32 3.49 -6.80 8.50
N GLU A 33 4.28 -7.84 8.21
CA GLU A 33 5.73 -7.85 8.47
C GLU A 33 6.47 -6.70 7.77
N PHE A 34 5.89 -6.17 6.69
CA PHE A 34 6.39 -4.99 5.99
C PHE A 34 6.50 -3.73 6.85
N LEU A 35 5.78 -3.67 7.99
CA LEU A 35 5.91 -2.56 8.93
C LEU A 35 7.28 -2.51 9.62
N MET A 36 8.06 -3.60 9.54
CA MET A 36 9.44 -3.66 10.06
C MET A 36 10.49 -3.25 9.01
N GLU A 37 10.08 -3.04 7.75
CA GLU A 37 10.98 -2.60 6.70
C GLU A 37 11.45 -1.17 6.96
N ASP A 38 12.74 -0.91 6.72
CA ASP A 38 13.31 0.43 6.78
C ASP A 38 12.86 1.21 5.54
N ILE A 39 12.02 2.22 5.74
CA ILE A 39 11.42 3.00 4.67
C ILE A 39 12.00 4.42 4.73
N PRO A 40 12.57 4.93 3.64
CA PRO A 40 13.19 6.24 3.61
C PRO A 40 12.16 7.35 3.90
N ASP A 41 12.60 8.31 4.72
CA ASP A 41 11.85 9.45 5.27
C ASP A 41 11.50 10.55 4.24
N VAL A 42 11.32 10.21 2.95
CA VAL A 42 10.98 11.11 1.81
C VAL A 42 12.19 11.50 0.94
N GLU A 43 12.25 10.87 -0.24
CA GLU A 43 12.80 11.41 -1.50
C GLU A 43 11.97 10.80 -2.64
N PRO A 44 11.83 11.45 -3.81
CA PRO A 44 11.03 10.88 -4.88
C PRO A 44 11.54 9.48 -5.22
N PHE A 45 10.61 8.53 -5.34
CA PHE A 45 10.89 7.16 -5.70
C PHE A 45 11.61 7.13 -7.05
N THR A 46 12.88 6.70 -7.09
CA THR A 46 13.71 6.79 -8.29
C THR A 46 13.74 5.53 -9.14
N GLU A 47 13.11 4.45 -8.68
CA GLU A 47 13.19 3.16 -9.38
C GLU A 47 12.20 3.08 -10.54
N SER A 48 12.48 2.19 -11.49
CA SER A 48 11.65 2.01 -12.69
C SER A 48 10.27 1.45 -12.34
N LEU A 49 9.22 1.98 -12.98
CA LEU A 49 7.86 1.47 -12.89
C LEU A 49 7.57 0.34 -13.89
N GLU A 50 8.61 -0.20 -14.54
CA GLU A 50 8.53 -1.39 -15.41
C GLU A 50 8.82 -2.70 -14.67
N ASP A 51 9.04 -2.64 -13.35
CA ASP A 51 9.31 -3.79 -12.50
C ASP A 51 8.26 -3.91 -11.38
N LEU A 52 7.70 -5.10 -11.18
CA LEU A 52 6.65 -5.34 -10.20
C LEU A 52 7.15 -5.17 -8.76
N GLY A 53 8.40 -5.53 -8.47
CA GLY A 53 9.01 -5.37 -7.17
C GLY A 53 9.19 -3.91 -6.79
N ASN A 54 9.64 -3.09 -7.74
CA ASN A 54 9.74 -1.64 -7.56
C ASN A 54 8.36 -1.01 -7.31
N ILE A 55 7.33 -1.40 -8.06
CA ILE A 55 5.97 -0.92 -7.79
C ILE A 55 5.50 -1.37 -6.40
N LEU A 56 5.73 -2.63 -6.00
CA LEU A 56 5.40 -3.11 -4.65
C LEU A 56 6.10 -2.29 -3.56
N LYS A 57 7.36 -1.92 -3.78
CA LYS A 57 8.12 -1.04 -2.88
C LYS A 57 7.50 0.34 -2.77
N LEU A 58 7.09 0.95 -3.89
CA LEU A 58 6.35 2.22 -3.90
C LEU A 58 5.02 2.13 -3.11
N PHE A 59 4.23 1.07 -3.31
CA PHE A 59 3.01 0.84 -2.52
C PHE A 59 3.31 0.70 -1.03
N THR A 60 4.41 0.01 -0.69
CA THR A 60 4.85 -0.18 0.71
C THR A 60 5.23 1.17 1.34
N TYR A 61 5.99 1.99 0.64
CA TYR A 61 6.39 3.33 1.10
C TYR A 61 5.17 4.22 1.36
N ARG A 62 4.25 4.29 0.38
CA ARG A 62 3.02 5.06 0.55
C ARG A 62 2.21 4.58 1.74
N LEU A 63 2.05 3.27 1.86
CA LEU A 63 1.24 2.67 2.90
C LEU A 63 1.80 2.94 4.30
N VAL A 64 3.10 2.77 4.52
CA VAL A 64 3.69 3.02 5.84
C VAL A 64 3.57 4.48 6.24
N ASN A 65 3.78 5.41 5.30
CA ASN A 65 3.56 6.83 5.56
C ASN A 65 2.10 7.11 5.96
N LEU A 66 1.12 6.58 5.22
CA LEU A 66 -0.29 6.69 5.58
C LEU A 66 -0.58 6.13 6.97
N ILE A 67 -0.01 4.97 7.32
CA ILE A 67 -0.18 4.32 8.62
C ILE A 67 0.38 5.20 9.75
N GLN A 68 1.59 5.74 9.57
CA GLN A 68 2.25 6.59 10.55
C GLN A 68 1.51 7.92 10.72
N GLU A 69 1.10 8.57 9.63
CA GLU A 69 0.32 9.81 9.67
C GLU A 69 -1.03 9.61 10.36
N THR A 70 -1.76 8.56 9.98
CA THR A 70 -3.06 8.23 10.57
C THR A 70 -2.92 7.91 12.06
N GLY A 71 -1.93 7.08 12.43
CA GLY A 71 -1.63 6.73 13.81
C GLY A 71 -1.27 7.96 14.65
N SER A 72 -0.43 8.85 14.12
CA SER A 72 -0.01 10.08 14.81
C SER A 72 -1.18 11.03 15.05
N LYS A 73 -2.04 11.25 14.05
CA LYS A 73 -3.23 12.11 14.20
C LYS A 73 -4.20 11.57 15.25
N LEU A 74 -4.46 10.26 15.24
CA LEU A 74 -5.32 9.61 16.24
C LEU A 74 -4.69 9.63 17.65
N GLN A 75 -3.37 9.56 17.74
CA GLN A 75 -2.67 9.64 19.03
C GLN A 75 -2.73 11.03 19.63
N MET A 76 -2.65 12.07 18.80
CA MET A 76 -2.67 13.48 19.22
C MET A 76 -4.09 14.01 19.50
N ALA A 77 -5.14 13.31 19.06
CA ALA A 77 -6.51 13.74 19.25
C ALA A 77 -7.03 13.52 20.68
N GLU A 78 -7.70 14.53 21.24
CA GLU A 78 -8.43 14.42 22.51
C GLU A 78 -9.64 13.48 22.38
N ASP A 79 -10.44 13.67 21.32
CA ASP A 79 -11.55 12.78 20.96
C ASP A 79 -11.17 11.91 19.77
N LYS A 80 -10.82 10.66 20.07
CA LYS A 80 -10.41 9.66 19.07
C LYS A 80 -11.54 9.20 18.16
N VAL A 81 -12.80 9.26 18.61
CA VAL A 81 -13.94 8.80 17.80
C VAL A 81 -14.26 9.84 16.75
N SER A 82 -14.38 11.10 17.15
CA SER A 82 -14.59 12.21 16.22
C SER A 82 -13.43 12.35 15.23
N GLU A 83 -12.18 12.20 15.71
CA GLU A 83 -11.02 12.22 14.83
C GLU A 83 -11.01 11.05 13.85
N TRP A 84 -11.38 9.83 14.30
CA TRP A 84 -11.51 8.68 13.41
C TRP A 84 -12.46 8.96 12.24
N ASP A 85 -13.65 9.50 12.53
CA ASP A 85 -14.66 9.80 11.52
C ASP A 85 -14.15 10.86 10.52
N ARG A 86 -13.40 11.86 11.00
CA ARG A 86 -12.77 12.90 10.17
C ARG A 86 -11.70 12.33 9.23
N LEU A 87 -10.95 11.33 9.70
CA LEU A 87 -9.85 10.72 8.95
C LEU A 87 -10.32 9.69 7.90
N LEU A 88 -11.60 9.29 7.91
CA LEU A 88 -12.10 8.22 7.05
C LEU A 88 -11.75 8.39 5.57
N ALA A 89 -12.17 9.50 4.98
CA ALA A 89 -12.08 9.71 3.53
C ALA A 89 -10.64 9.95 3.03
N TYR A 90 -9.82 10.65 3.82
CA TYR A 90 -8.50 11.12 3.39
C TYR A 90 -7.34 10.23 3.86
N TYR A 91 -7.57 9.42 4.90
CA TYR A 91 -6.53 8.61 5.50
C TYR A 91 -6.93 7.15 5.55
N VAL A 92 -8.05 6.81 6.20
CA VAL A 92 -8.39 5.40 6.45
C VAL A 92 -8.74 4.65 5.16
N TYR A 93 -9.53 5.24 4.26
CA TYR A 93 -9.88 4.61 2.99
C TYR A 93 -8.69 4.51 2.03
N PRO A 94 -7.89 5.58 1.81
CA PRO A 94 -6.65 5.46 1.04
C PRO A 94 -5.68 4.44 1.64
N MET A 95 -5.44 4.46 2.96
CA MET A 95 -4.57 3.50 3.64
C MET A 95 -5.02 2.06 3.42
N THR A 96 -6.31 1.80 3.58
CA THR A 96 -6.89 0.48 3.36
C THR A 96 -6.80 0.05 1.89
N PHE A 97 -7.08 0.97 0.97
CA PHE A 97 -6.97 0.72 -0.47
C PHE A 97 -5.52 0.41 -0.88
N THR A 98 -4.55 1.22 -0.44
CA THR A 98 -3.12 0.98 -0.69
C THR A 98 -2.67 -0.35 -0.10
N TYR A 99 -3.12 -0.71 1.12
CA TYR A 99 -2.86 -2.01 1.72
C TYR A 99 -3.37 -3.17 0.86
N PHE A 100 -4.61 -3.11 0.38
CA PHE A 100 -5.16 -4.17 -0.44
C PHE A 100 -4.42 -4.34 -1.77
N ASN A 101 -4.09 -3.25 -2.45
CA ASN A 101 -3.32 -3.32 -3.70
C ASN A 101 -1.89 -3.82 -3.46
N ARG A 102 -1.24 -3.39 -2.38
CA ARG A 102 0.07 -3.93 -1.96
C ARG A 102 -0.02 -5.44 -1.71
N PHE A 103 -1.02 -5.88 -0.93
CA PHE A 103 -1.22 -7.28 -0.61
C PHE A 103 -1.44 -8.11 -1.88
N LEU A 104 -2.36 -7.69 -2.75
CA LEU A 104 -2.63 -8.39 -4.00
C LEU A 104 -1.39 -8.49 -4.89
N LEU A 105 -0.63 -7.39 -5.02
CA LEU A 105 0.59 -7.38 -5.81
C LEU A 105 1.68 -8.29 -5.22
N SER A 106 1.84 -8.29 -3.89
CA SER A 106 2.75 -9.20 -3.20
C SER A 106 2.39 -10.68 -3.44
N GLU A 107 1.11 -11.03 -3.30
CA GLU A 107 0.64 -12.39 -3.58
C GLU A 107 0.81 -12.76 -5.05
N TYR A 108 0.60 -11.82 -5.96
CA TYR A 108 0.80 -12.02 -7.39
C TYR A 108 2.27 -12.30 -7.73
N ILE A 109 3.19 -11.52 -7.18
CA ILE A 109 4.65 -11.71 -7.35
C ILE A 109 5.07 -13.06 -6.77
N ASN A 110 4.56 -13.43 -5.58
CA ASN A 110 4.84 -14.72 -4.95
C ASN A 110 4.33 -15.88 -5.82
N TRP A 111 3.12 -15.78 -6.37
CA TRP A 111 2.59 -16.77 -7.29
C TRP A 111 3.45 -16.87 -8.57
N LEU A 112 3.83 -15.73 -9.16
CA LEU A 112 4.64 -15.66 -10.38
C LEU A 112 6.04 -16.27 -10.16
N ALA A 113 6.63 -16.08 -8.98
CA ALA A 113 7.90 -16.68 -8.60
C ALA A 113 7.83 -18.22 -8.59
N ASN A 114 6.68 -18.78 -8.18
CA ASN A 114 6.42 -20.21 -8.09
C ASN A 114 5.68 -20.79 -9.32
N PHE A 115 5.51 -20.01 -10.38
CA PHE A 115 4.82 -20.44 -11.59
C PHE A 115 5.68 -21.45 -12.38
N ASP A 116 5.15 -22.66 -12.57
CA ASP A 116 5.82 -23.82 -13.19
C ASP A 116 5.56 -23.95 -14.71
N GLY A 117 4.93 -22.94 -15.33
CA GLY A 117 4.73 -22.91 -16.78
C GLY A 117 5.96 -22.46 -17.56
N ASP A 118 5.83 -22.38 -18.88
CA ASP A 118 6.93 -21.94 -19.74
C ASP A 118 7.27 -20.44 -19.55
N LEU A 119 8.49 -20.07 -19.95
CA LEU A 119 9.03 -18.73 -19.78
C LEU A 119 8.20 -17.66 -20.52
N GLU A 120 7.63 -17.97 -21.67
CA GLU A 120 6.86 -16.99 -22.45
C GLU A 120 5.51 -16.72 -21.79
N THR A 121 4.85 -17.76 -21.27
CA THR A 121 3.66 -17.61 -20.44
C THR A 121 3.95 -16.83 -19.16
N LYS A 122 5.07 -17.09 -18.48
CA LYS A 122 5.49 -16.32 -17.29
C LYS A 122 5.66 -14.82 -17.60
N LYS A 123 6.34 -14.48 -18.70
CA LYS A 123 6.49 -13.09 -19.15
C LYS A 123 5.15 -12.43 -19.51
N ALA A 124 4.22 -13.19 -20.08
CA ALA A 124 2.88 -12.67 -20.38
C ALA A 124 2.13 -12.32 -19.08
N PHE A 125 2.22 -13.17 -18.05
CA PHE A 125 1.66 -12.87 -16.73
C PHE A 125 2.35 -11.68 -16.07
N GLU A 126 3.68 -11.60 -16.11
CA GLU A 126 4.42 -10.44 -15.61
C GLU A 126 3.90 -9.13 -16.21
N LYS A 127 3.67 -9.10 -17.54
CA LYS A 127 3.06 -7.94 -18.22
C LYS A 127 1.63 -7.64 -17.76
N VAL A 128 0.81 -8.66 -17.51
CA VAL A 128 -0.54 -8.48 -16.95
C VAL A 128 -0.46 -7.85 -15.56
N GLY A 129 0.46 -8.31 -14.71
CA GLY A 129 0.73 -7.72 -13.40
C GLY A 129 1.14 -6.25 -13.50
N LEU A 130 2.04 -5.92 -14.43
CA LEU A 130 2.51 -4.55 -14.67
C LEU A 130 1.37 -3.64 -15.11
N ILE A 131 0.57 -4.07 -16.09
CA ILE A 131 -0.60 -3.32 -16.57
C ILE A 131 -1.59 -3.05 -15.41
N TYR A 132 -1.85 -4.06 -14.59
CA TYR A 132 -2.73 -3.90 -13.43
C TYR A 132 -2.16 -2.85 -12.46
N ALA A 133 -0.91 -3.02 -12.03
CA ALA A 133 -0.29 -2.18 -11.01
C ALA A 133 -0.14 -0.71 -11.48
N GLN A 134 0.30 -0.50 -12.72
CA GLN A 134 0.38 0.82 -13.34
C GLN A 134 -1.01 1.46 -13.47
N ARG A 135 -2.05 0.69 -13.82
CA ARG A 135 -3.41 1.21 -13.89
C ARG A 135 -3.94 1.66 -12.52
N VAL A 136 -3.57 0.99 -11.43
CA VAL A 136 -3.89 1.46 -10.08
C VAL A 136 -3.18 2.80 -9.80
N LEU A 137 -1.90 2.92 -10.14
CA LEU A 137 -1.16 4.18 -9.99
C LEU A 137 -1.78 5.32 -10.80
N ILE A 138 -2.24 5.07 -12.03
CA ILE A 138 -2.89 6.07 -12.88
C ILE A 138 -4.24 6.50 -12.28
N ASN A 139 -5.08 5.53 -11.89
CA ASN A 139 -6.41 5.81 -11.36
C ASN A 139 -6.36 6.53 -10.01
N ASP A 140 -5.27 6.34 -9.25
CA ASP A 140 -5.06 6.94 -7.93
C ASP A 140 -3.86 7.90 -7.89
N ALA A 141 -3.53 8.51 -9.04
CA ALA A 141 -2.29 9.28 -9.20
C ALA A 141 -2.13 10.40 -8.16
N ALA A 142 -3.24 11.02 -7.74
CA ALA A 142 -3.23 12.06 -6.71
C ALA A 142 -2.61 11.57 -5.38
N ASN A 143 -2.82 10.31 -5.01
CA ASN A 143 -2.26 9.72 -3.80
C ASN A 143 -0.79 9.28 -3.95
N PHE A 144 -0.24 9.27 -5.17
CA PHE A 144 1.14 8.89 -5.46
C PHE A 144 2.00 10.05 -5.97
N THR A 145 1.42 11.22 -6.25
CA THR A 145 2.11 12.35 -6.89
C THR A 145 3.29 12.86 -6.06
N GLU A 146 3.21 12.78 -4.73
CA GLU A 146 4.30 13.19 -3.82
C GLU A 146 5.49 12.22 -3.83
N TYR A 147 5.28 10.98 -4.32
CA TYR A 147 6.29 9.94 -4.35
C TYR A 147 6.88 9.73 -5.75
N LEU A 148 6.19 10.18 -6.79
CA LEU A 148 6.62 9.99 -8.18
C LEU A 148 7.22 11.27 -8.74
N SER A 149 8.32 11.13 -9.48
CA SER A 149 8.83 12.21 -10.30
C SER A 149 7.85 12.55 -11.43
N LYS A 150 7.92 13.79 -11.94
CA LYS A 150 7.14 14.20 -13.11
C LYS A 150 7.38 13.28 -14.32
N CYS A 151 8.61 12.80 -14.51
CA CYS A 151 8.98 11.88 -15.59
C CYS A 151 8.19 10.57 -15.48
N GLN A 152 8.16 9.96 -14.29
CA GLN A 152 7.42 8.72 -14.06
C GLN A 152 5.91 8.90 -14.22
N ILE A 153 5.36 10.05 -13.83
CA ILE A 153 3.94 10.37 -14.06
C ILE A 153 3.65 10.48 -15.55
N ASP A 154 4.56 11.04 -16.34
CA ASP A 154 4.41 11.16 -17.78
C ASP A 154 4.61 9.81 -18.50
N GLU A 155 5.46 8.92 -17.99
CA GLU A 155 5.63 7.54 -18.47
C GLU A 155 4.39 6.65 -18.24
N LEU A 156 3.56 7.00 -17.26
CA LEU A 156 2.30 6.30 -16.97
C LEU A 156 1.13 6.71 -17.88
N LYS A 157 1.27 7.74 -18.73
CA LYS A 157 0.21 8.25 -19.63
C LYS A 157 0.30 7.67 -21.03
#